data_AF-A0A3M2BZK7-F1
#
_entry.id   AF-A0A3M2BZK7-F1
#
_cell.length_a   1.000
_cell.length_b   1.000
_cell.length_c   1.000
_cell.angle_alpha   90.00
_cell.angle_beta   90.00
_cell.angle_gamma   90.00
#
_symmetry.space_group_name_H-M   'P 1'
#
loop_
_entity.id
_entity.type
_entity.pdbx_description
1 polymer ?
#
loop_
_entity_poly.entity_id
_entity_poly.type
_entity_poly.pdbx_seq_one_letter_code
_entity_poly.pdbx_strand_id
1 'polypeptide(L)'
;MQRTEVTWKHAIIVWWSLMWRVTLYGSLAGGLAGFVIGIVLGVVGKGDSAEFSGQIAGFLAGIPVGIWVVKTILTKEFGRFRIAILPSTEAQLEKIVQERNV
;
A
#
# COMPACT_ATOMS: atom_id res chain seq x y z
N MET A 1 6.52 -21.97 15.68
CA MET A 1 5.94 -20.64 15.36
C MET A 1 4.59 -20.57 16.07
N GLN A 2 4.39 -19.66 17.03
CA GLN A 2 3.06 -19.51 17.64
C GLN A 2 2.17 -18.75 16.66
N ARG A 3 1.18 -19.43 16.03
CA ARG A 3 0.12 -18.75 15.27
C ARG A 3 -0.79 -18.08 16.30
N THR A 4 -0.63 -16.78 16.49
CA THR A 4 -1.60 -15.99 17.23
C THR A 4 -2.77 -15.66 16.30
N GLU A 5 -4.00 -15.88 16.79
CA GLU A 5 -5.19 -15.50 16.04
C GLU A 5 -5.22 -13.99 15.78
N VAL A 6 -5.74 -13.61 14.61
CA VAL A 6 -5.90 -12.20 14.24
C VAL A 6 -6.99 -11.60 15.12
N THR A 7 -6.59 -10.97 16.22
CA THR A 7 -7.51 -10.20 17.07
C THR A 7 -7.83 -8.84 16.46
N TRP A 8 -8.98 -8.27 16.85
CA TRP A 8 -9.39 -6.91 16.49
C TRP A 8 -8.32 -5.85 16.82
N LYS A 9 -7.53 -6.03 17.89
CA LYS A 9 -6.40 -5.15 18.21
C LYS A 9 -5.33 -5.16 17.11
N HIS A 10 -4.99 -6.33 16.57
CA HIS A 10 -4.04 -6.43 15.45
C HIS A 10 -4.59 -5.74 14.20
N ALA A 11 -5.88 -5.96 13.89
CA ALA A 11 -6.54 -5.36 12.72
C ALA A 11 -6.53 -3.83 12.78
N ILE A 12 -6.86 -3.23 13.93
CA ILE A 12 -6.88 -1.76 14.11
C ILE A 12 -5.48 -1.16 13.97
N ILE A 13 -4.43 -1.81 14.51
CA ILE A 13 -3.04 -1.33 14.39
C ILE A 13 -2.60 -1.30 12.92
N VAL A 14 -2.90 -2.37 12.18
CA VAL A 14 -2.56 -2.49 10.76
C VAL A 14 -3.38 -1.48 9.94
N TRP A 15 -4.69 -1.38 10.20
CA TRP A 15 -5.57 -0.43 9.53
C TRP A 15 -5.13 1.02 9.76
N TRP A 16 -4.79 1.39 10.99
CA TRP A 16 -4.30 2.73 11.32
C TRP A 16 -2.97 3.04 10.64
N SER A 17 -2.06 2.07 10.58
CA SER A 17 -0.80 2.21 9.83
C SER A 17 -1.03 2.34 8.33
N LEU A 18 -2.06 1.70 7.78
CA LEU A 18 -2.42 1.78 6.37
C LEU A 18 -3.06 3.13 6.06
N MET A 19 -4.03 3.56 6.87
CA MET A 19 -4.77 4.79 6.70
C MET A 19 -3.82 5.99 6.60
N TRP A 20 -2.90 6.19 7.56
CA TRP A 20 -1.99 7.33 7.50
C TRP A 20 -1.02 7.30 6.32
N ARG A 21 -0.56 6.13 5.91
CA ARG A 21 0.38 6.00 4.80
C ARG A 21 -0.32 6.24 3.47
N VAL A 22 -1.50 5.65 3.27
CA VAL A 22 -2.29 5.90 2.06
C VAL A 22 -2.70 7.36 1.98
N THR A 23 -3.12 7.97 3.09
CA THR A 23 -3.44 9.40 3.13
C THR A 23 -2.21 10.25 2.81
N LEU A 24 -1.08 10.06 3.50
CA LEU A 24 0.13 10.85 3.25
C LEU A 24 0.67 10.66 1.84
N TYR A 25 0.96 9.43 1.43
CA TYR A 25 1.56 9.15 0.13
C TYR A 25 0.56 9.34 -1.02
N GLY A 26 -0.70 9.02 -0.81
CA GLY A 26 -1.77 9.23 -1.80
C GLY A 26 -2.05 10.71 -2.02
N SER A 27 -2.15 11.51 -0.96
CA SER A 27 -2.32 12.96 -1.09
C SER A 27 -1.07 13.63 -1.68
N LEU A 28 0.15 13.20 -1.31
CA LEU A 28 1.37 13.72 -1.92
C LEU A 28 1.42 13.37 -3.42
N ALA A 29 1.24 12.10 -3.77
CA ALA A 29 1.35 11.64 -5.15
C ALA A 29 0.23 12.20 -6.03
N GLY A 30 -1.01 12.18 -5.54
CA GLY A 30 -2.16 12.75 -6.23
C GLY A 30 -2.05 14.26 -6.37
N GLY A 31 -1.62 14.97 -5.33
CA GLY A 31 -1.39 16.41 -5.36
C GLY A 31 -0.29 16.79 -6.33
N LEU A 32 0.83 16.08 -6.33
CA LEU A 32 1.94 16.34 -7.26
C LEU A 32 1.54 16.07 -8.71
N ALA A 33 0.87 14.94 -8.98
CA ALA A 33 0.38 14.60 -10.31
C ALA A 33 -0.66 15.61 -10.81
N GLY A 34 -1.64 15.96 -9.97
CA GLY A 34 -2.67 16.95 -10.29
C GLY A 34 -2.08 18.35 -10.53
N PHE A 35 -1.08 18.76 -9.75
CA PHE A 35 -0.39 20.04 -9.93
C PHE A 35 0.35 20.12 -11.27
N VAL A 36 1.12 19.08 -11.63
CA VAL A 36 1.84 19.03 -12.90
C VAL A 36 0.87 19.09 -14.08
N ILE A 37 -0.22 18.32 -14.03
CA ILE A 37 -1.23 18.29 -15.10
C ILE A 37 -1.99 19.61 -15.20
N GLY A 38 -2.33 20.20 -14.05
CA GLY A 38 -2.97 21.51 -13.99
C GLY A 38 -2.12 22.61 -14.65
N ILE A 39 -0.80 22.61 -14.42
CA ILE A 39 0.12 23.54 -15.10
C ILE A 39 0.13 23.30 -16.61
N VAL A 40 0.31 22.06 -17.04
CA VAL A 40 0.39 21.71 -18.48
C VAL A 40 -0.89 22.12 -19.21
N LEU A 41 -2.07 21.84 -18.63
CA LEU A 41 -3.35 22.14 -19.27
C LEU A 41 -3.74 23.62 -19.18
N GLY A 42 -3.31 24.30 -18.12
CA GLY A 42 -3.41 25.75 -18.00
C GLY A 42 -2.63 26.49 -19.09
N VAL A 43 -1.40 26.04 -19.39
CA VAL A 43 -0.57 26.60 -20.47
C VAL A 43 -1.15 26.29 -21.87
N VAL A 44 -1.79 25.13 -22.05
CA VAL A 44 -2.39 24.70 -23.33
C VAL A 44 -3.79 25.32 -23.58
N GLY A 45 -4.35 26.05 -22.61
CA GLY A 45 -5.66 26.69 -22.75
C GLY A 45 -6.86 25.73 -22.75
N LYS A 46 -6.65 24.48 -22.30
CA LYS A 46 -7.69 23.42 -22.20
C LYS A 46 -8.11 23.19 -20.74
N GLY A 47 -8.39 24.29 -20.03
CA GLY A 47 -8.77 24.26 -18.61
C GLY A 47 -10.00 23.38 -18.31
N ASP A 48 -10.99 23.34 -19.20
CA ASP A 48 -12.19 22.51 -19.05
C ASP A 48 -11.92 20.99 -19.03
N SER A 49 -10.83 20.55 -19.66
CA SER A 49 -10.43 19.13 -19.64
C SER A 49 -9.48 18.78 -18.49
N ALA A 50 -9.06 19.77 -17.69
CA ALA A 50 -8.05 19.61 -16.66
C ALA A 50 -8.54 18.80 -15.45
N GLU A 51 -9.82 18.91 -15.12
CA GLU A 51 -10.38 18.18 -13.99
C GLU A 51 -10.47 16.67 -14.27
N PHE A 52 -10.98 16.29 -15.44
CA PHE A 52 -11.13 14.88 -15.83
C PHE A 52 -9.79 14.18 -16.03
N SER A 53 -8.84 14.84 -16.69
CA SER A 53 -7.49 14.32 -16.91
C SER A 53 -6.65 14.27 -15.62
N GLY A 54 -6.82 15.25 -14.73
CA GLY A 54 -6.23 15.25 -13.40
C GLY A 54 -6.73 14.09 -12.53
N GLN A 55 -8.04 13.78 -12.57
CA GLN A 55 -8.62 12.65 -11.86
C GLN A 55 -8.10 11.30 -12.37
N ILE A 56 -8.06 11.10 -13.70
CA ILE A 56 -7.54 9.86 -14.29
C ILE A 56 -6.08 9.65 -13.92
N ALA A 57 -5.26 10.69 -14.01
CA ALA A 57 -3.86 10.59 -13.65
C ALA A 57 -3.64 10.37 -12.15
N GLY A 58 -4.41 11.03 -11.30
CA GLY A 58 -4.41 10.79 -9.85
C GLY A 58 -4.79 9.34 -9.52
N PHE A 59 -5.76 8.77 -10.23
CA PHE A 59 -6.17 7.38 -10.07
C PHE A 59 -5.06 6.41 -10.52
N LEU A 60 -4.47 6.65 -11.69
CA LEU A 60 -3.36 5.84 -12.22
C LEU A 60 -2.11 5.93 -11.34
N ALA A 61 -1.83 7.08 -10.73
CA ALA A 61 -0.75 7.24 -9.76
C ALA A 61 -1.08 6.62 -8.39
N GLY A 62 -2.36 6.60 -7.99
CA GLY A 62 -2.81 6.03 -6.72
C GLY A 62 -2.63 4.52 -6.64
N ILE A 63 -2.81 3.79 -7.75
CA ILE A 63 -2.65 2.32 -7.81
C ILE A 63 -1.25 1.85 -7.39
N PRO A 64 -0.14 2.30 -8.03
CA PRO A 64 1.20 1.85 -7.65
C PRO A 64 1.59 2.32 -6.24
N VAL A 65 1.14 3.49 -5.80
CA VAL A 65 1.34 3.97 -4.43
C VAL A 65 0.66 3.06 -3.42
N GLY A 66 -0.59 2.66 -3.68
CA GLY A 66 -1.31 1.72 -2.82
C GLY A 66 -0.59 0.38 -2.68
N ILE A 67 -0.11 -0.20 -3.80
CA ILE A 67 0.67 -1.45 -3.80
C ILE A 67 1.94 -1.29 -2.97
N TRP A 68 2.67 -0.19 -3.16
CA TRP A 68 3.90 0.08 -2.43
C TRP A 68 3.67 0.27 -0.92
N VAL A 69 2.59 0.94 -0.53
CA VAL A 69 2.20 1.11 0.87
C VAL A 69 1.89 -0.23 1.52
N VAL A 70 1.12 -1.10 0.84
CA VAL A 70 0.81 -2.45 1.33
C VAL A 70 2.09 -3.27 1.52
N LYS A 71 2.99 -3.27 0.53
CA LYS A 71 4.30 -3.95 0.64
C LYS A 71 5.11 -3.45 1.85
N THR A 72 5.11 -2.14 2.08
CA THR A 72 5.84 -1.50 3.19
C THR A 72 5.20 -1.80 4.56
N ILE A 73 3.91 -2.13 4.59
CA ILE A 73 3.21 -2.56 5.81
C ILE A 73 3.51 -4.02 6.11
N LEU A 74 3.48 -4.89 5.09
CA LEU A 74 3.78 -6.31 5.22
C LEU A 74 5.22 -6.59 5.65
N THR A 75 6.15 -5.71 5.30
CA THR A 75 7.57 -5.81 5.68
C THR A 75 7.90 -5.14 7.02
N LYS A 76 6.94 -4.44 7.63
CA LYS A 76 7.16 -3.72 8.89
C LYS A 76 7.04 -4.65 10.09
N GLU A 77 7.91 -4.45 11.07
CA GLU A 77 7.77 -5.05 12.40
C GLU A 77 6.89 -4.17 13.27
N PHE A 78 5.76 -4.72 13.73
CA PHE A 78 4.79 -4.03 14.59
C PHE A 78 5.11 -4.28 16.06
N GLY A 79 6.37 -4.10 16.48
CA GLY A 79 6.87 -4.19 17.86
C GLY A 79 6.64 -5.53 18.58
N ARG A 80 5.38 -5.93 18.77
CA ARG A 80 4.90 -7.17 19.37
C ARG A 80 4.62 -8.29 18.35
N PHE A 81 4.51 -7.99 17.06
CA PHE A 81 4.27 -8.99 16.03
C PHE A 81 4.79 -8.55 14.66
N ARG A 82 5.01 -9.52 13.76
CA ARG A 82 5.38 -9.30 12.35
C ARG A 82 4.43 -10.10 11.47
N ILE A 83 4.01 -9.51 10.35
CA ILE A 83 3.16 -10.21 9.39
C ILE A 83 4.07 -11.03 8.49
N ALA A 84 3.94 -12.36 8.54
CA ALA A 84 4.62 -13.28 7.65
C ALA A 84 3.58 -13.97 6.77
N ILE A 85 3.84 -14.02 5.47
CA ILE A 85 3.01 -14.80 4.54
C ILE A 85 3.47 -16.24 4.67
N LEU A 86 2.61 -17.08 5.23
CA LEU A 86 2.85 -18.52 5.33
C LEU A 86 2.06 -19.23 4.23
N PRO A 87 2.64 -20.28 3.62
CA PRO A 87 1.89 -21.16 2.73
C PRO A 87 0.65 -21.72 3.44
N SER A 88 -0.48 -21.72 2.74
CA SER A 88 -1.74 -22.27 3.23
C SER A 88 -1.76 -23.80 3.28
N THR A 89 -0.78 -24.45 2.64
CA THR A 89 -0.71 -25.91 2.49
C THR A 89 0.31 -26.50 3.45
N GLU A 90 -0.09 -27.48 4.25
CA GLU A 90 0.78 -28.16 5.22
C GLU A 90 2.03 -28.76 4.57
N ALA A 91 1.90 -29.34 3.37
CA ALA A 91 3.03 -29.88 2.60
C ALA A 91 4.11 -28.82 2.26
N GLN A 92 3.73 -27.55 2.12
CA GLN A 92 4.68 -26.47 1.87
C GLN A 92 5.29 -25.93 3.17
N LEU A 93 4.57 -26.03 4.29
CA LEU A 93 5.11 -25.69 5.60
C LEU A 93 6.18 -26.68 6.03
N GLU A 94 5.96 -27.98 5.81
CA GLU A 94 6.95 -29.02 6.12
C GLU A 94 8.26 -28.84 5.33
N LYS A 95 8.17 -28.52 4.03
CA LYS A 95 9.34 -28.22 3.19
C LYS A 95 10.15 -27.03 3.72
N ILE A 96 9.49 -25.93 4.06
CA ILE A 96 10.17 -24.73 4.57
C ILE A 96 10.79 -24.98 5.94
N VAL A 97 10.15 -25.77 6.80
CA VAL A 97 10.71 -26.14 8.12
C VAL A 97 11.93 -27.06 7.96
N GLN A 98 11.90 -28.00 7.02
CA GLN A 98 13.06 -28.83 6.71
C GLN A 98 14.23 -28.03 6.14
N GLU A 99 14.01 -27.19 5.12
CA GLU A 99 15.07 -26.38 4.50
C GLU A 99 15.75 -25.41 5.47
N ARG A 100 15.05 -24.97 6.52
CA ARG A 100 15.60 -24.04 7.53
C ARG A 100 16.35 -24.74 8.68
N ASN A 101 16.30 -26.08 8.76
CA ASN A 101 16.95 -26.89 9.81
C ASN A 101 18.15 -27.70 9.27
N VAL A 102 18.49 -27.52 7.99
CA VAL A 102 19.71 -28.02 7.33
C VAL A 102 20.68 -26.86 7.17
#